data_AF-F8ICQ7-F1
#
_entry.id   AF-F8ICQ7-F1
#
_cell.length_a   1.000
_cell.length_b   1.000
_cell.length_c   1.000
_cell.angle_alpha   90.00
_cell.angle_beta   90.00
_cell.angle_gamma   90.00
#
_symmetry.space_group_name_H-M   'P 1'
#
loop_
_entity.id
_entity.type
_entity.pdbx_description
1 polymer ?
#
loop_
_entity_poly.entity_id
_entity_poly.type
_entity_poly.pdbx_seq_one_letter_code
_entity_poly.pdbx_strand_id
1 'polypeptide(L)'
;MKQLGLRFRGEIAWPVFRSHRPGYLPWYLTRDEAKLLTVALSQATVVASRIRQQSDLLEPPQPNQILTRRRVKDGTSFEWIDVWTETPQYTLSASEIPPIRVDEVILKRIRRQETRRGEWEVDIFYAPFAVEEGERPMFPRMMMCVDHASGIVLQVHAAAHETYAQESVDKLLETMLAGGCPATFLFQRPEVGTLLRPIAEGLGIELRQEDWLPALEEAREALEQGLGGKG
;
A
#
# COMPACT_ATOMS: atom_id res chain seq x y z
N MET A 1 36.46 -1.13 2.87
CA MET A 1 35.93 -1.01 1.48
C MET A 1 37.03 -0.75 0.44
N LYS A 2 37.91 0.26 0.57
CA LYS A 2 39.18 0.35 -0.20
C LYS A 2 40.08 -0.89 -0.07
N GLN A 3 39.93 -1.63 1.03
CA GLN A 3 40.64 -2.89 1.31
C GLN A 3 40.25 -4.07 0.41
N LEU A 4 39.10 -4.04 -0.28
CA LEU A 4 38.68 -5.15 -1.16
C LEU A 4 39.29 -5.05 -2.58
N GLY A 5 39.98 -3.96 -2.92
CA GLY A 5 40.69 -3.81 -4.21
C GLY A 5 39.81 -3.72 -5.46
N LEU A 6 38.48 -3.82 -5.33
CA LEU A 6 37.55 -3.76 -6.45
C LEU A 6 37.37 -2.31 -6.95
N ARG A 7 37.61 -2.08 -8.25
CA ARG A 7 37.40 -0.79 -8.93
C ARG A 7 36.23 -0.90 -9.90
N PHE A 8 35.04 -0.56 -9.44
CA PHE A 8 33.89 -0.38 -10.33
C PHE A 8 33.86 1.09 -10.79
N ARG A 9 33.98 1.34 -12.10
CA ARG A 9 34.01 2.68 -12.69
C ARG A 9 32.59 3.12 -13.04
N GLY A 10 32.12 4.21 -12.43
CA GLY A 10 30.84 4.88 -12.71
C GLY A 10 30.15 5.37 -11.42
N GLU A 11 29.50 6.54 -11.47
CA GLU A 11 28.79 7.16 -10.33
C GLU A 11 27.64 6.30 -9.75
N ILE A 12 27.16 5.31 -10.52
CA ILE A 12 26.02 4.42 -10.21
C ILE A 12 26.49 2.95 -10.10
N ALA A 13 27.80 2.69 -9.98
CA ALA A 13 28.35 1.34 -10.17
C ALA A 13 28.22 0.39 -8.95
N TRP A 14 27.51 0.79 -7.89
CA TRP A 14 27.38 -0.02 -6.67
C TRP A 14 25.94 -0.45 -6.41
N PRO A 15 25.70 -1.73 -6.07
CA PRO A 15 24.37 -2.16 -5.65
C PRO A 15 24.00 -1.46 -4.34
N VAL A 16 22.88 -0.74 -4.37
CA VAL A 16 22.31 -0.10 -3.18
C VAL A 16 21.21 -1.00 -2.65
N PHE A 17 21.32 -1.39 -1.38
CA PHE A 17 20.27 -2.14 -0.69
C PHE A 17 19.41 -1.18 0.12
N ARG A 18 18.11 -1.20 -0.12
CA ARG A 18 17.11 -0.42 0.61
C ARG A 18 16.02 -1.32 1.16
N SER A 19 15.50 -0.97 2.33
CA SER A 19 14.29 -1.58 2.87
C SER A 19 13.09 -1.01 2.13
N HIS A 20 12.26 -1.85 1.54
CA HIS A 20 11.00 -1.45 0.91
C HIS A 20 9.84 -1.84 1.83
N ARG A 21 8.98 -0.88 2.16
CA ARG A 21 7.75 -1.10 2.92
C ARG A 21 6.60 -0.42 2.18
N PRO A 22 5.43 -1.06 2.04
CA PRO A 22 4.26 -0.44 1.39
C PRO A 22 3.94 0.92 2.02
N GLY A 23 3.73 1.94 1.19
CA GLY A 23 3.42 3.30 1.67
C GLY A 23 4.61 4.13 2.17
N TYR A 24 5.84 3.62 2.15
CA TYR A 24 7.04 4.36 2.57
C TYR A 24 8.09 4.49 1.47
N LEU A 25 8.88 5.56 1.51
CA LEU A 25 10.06 5.67 0.64
C LEU A 25 11.06 4.53 0.92
N PRO A 26 11.80 4.04 -0.09
CA PRO A 26 12.91 3.12 0.13
C PRO A 26 13.90 3.70 1.14
N TRP A 27 14.20 2.96 2.20
CA TRP A 27 14.96 3.50 3.33
C TRP A 27 16.21 2.68 3.65
N TYR A 28 17.03 3.17 4.58
CA TYR A 28 18.17 2.41 5.09
C TYR A 28 17.70 1.11 5.74
N LEU A 29 18.54 0.08 5.63
CA LEU A 29 18.29 -1.19 6.29
C LEU A 29 18.40 -1.01 7.81
N THR A 30 17.48 -1.64 8.54
CA THR A 30 17.64 -1.82 9.99
C THR A 30 18.76 -2.80 10.29
N ARG A 31 19.21 -2.85 11.55
CA ARG A 31 20.22 -3.81 12.01
C ARG A 31 19.84 -5.26 11.68
N ASP A 32 18.57 -5.62 11.84
CA ASP A 32 18.12 -7.00 11.66
C ASP A 32 17.93 -7.34 10.17
N GLU A 33 17.42 -6.39 9.36
CA GLU A 33 17.41 -6.52 7.91
C GLU A 33 18.84 -6.68 7.35
N ALA A 34 19.82 -5.93 7.87
CA ALA A 34 21.22 -6.05 7.47
C ALA A 34 21.84 -7.41 7.84
N LYS A 35 21.53 -7.97 9.03
CA LYS A 35 21.96 -9.32 9.41
C LYS A 35 21.36 -10.37 8.48
N LEU A 36 20.06 -10.28 8.19
CA LEU A 36 19.37 -11.19 7.28
C LEU A 36 19.97 -11.13 5.88
N LEU A 37 20.15 -9.92 5.35
CA LEU A 37 20.74 -9.70 4.03
C LEU A 37 22.17 -10.25 3.96
N THR A 38 22.96 -10.11 5.02
CA THR A 38 24.32 -10.67 5.09
C THR A 38 24.30 -12.19 4.94
N VAL A 39 23.38 -12.87 5.63
CA VAL A 39 23.21 -14.33 5.50
C VAL A 39 22.77 -14.69 4.09
N ALA A 40 21.76 -13.97 3.56
CA ALA A 40 21.22 -14.21 2.23
C ALA A 40 22.30 -14.06 1.13
N LEU A 41 23.07 -12.97 1.14
CA LEU A 41 24.16 -12.74 0.20
C LEU A 41 25.27 -13.79 0.32
N SER A 42 25.63 -14.18 1.55
CA SER A 42 26.62 -15.24 1.76
C SER A 42 26.15 -16.55 1.14
N GLN A 43 24.89 -16.95 1.35
CA GLN A 43 24.35 -18.17 0.76
C GLN A 43 24.18 -18.06 -0.76
N ALA A 44 23.77 -16.89 -1.27
CA ALA A 44 23.68 -16.63 -2.69
C ALA A 44 25.04 -16.82 -3.40
N THR A 45 26.15 -16.40 -2.78
CA THR A 45 27.49 -16.61 -3.36
C THR A 45 27.87 -18.09 -3.46
N VAL A 46 27.44 -18.92 -2.50
CA VAL A 46 27.65 -20.38 -2.56
C VAL A 46 26.86 -20.99 -3.70
N VAL A 47 25.58 -20.66 -3.83
CA VAL A 47 24.72 -21.14 -4.93
C VAL A 47 25.26 -20.68 -6.28
N ALA A 48 25.58 -19.40 -6.43
CA ALA A 48 26.12 -18.84 -7.66
C ALA A 48 27.44 -19.49 -8.09
N SER A 49 28.29 -19.88 -7.14
CA SER A 49 29.53 -20.60 -7.41
C SER A 49 29.26 -22.03 -7.92
N ARG A 50 28.25 -22.71 -7.36
CA ARG A 50 27.85 -24.06 -7.78
C ARG A 50 27.18 -24.08 -9.14
N ILE A 51 26.36 -23.07 -9.47
CA ILE A 51 25.73 -22.93 -10.80
C ILE A 51 26.78 -22.89 -11.92
N ARG A 52 27.95 -22.30 -11.68
CA ARG A 52 29.05 -22.28 -12.66
C ARG A 52 29.60 -23.68 -12.97
N GLN A 53 29.48 -24.61 -12.03
CA GLN A 53 29.95 -26.00 -12.16
C GLN A 53 28.83 -26.94 -12.61
N GLN A 54 27.59 -26.60 -12.26
CA GLN A 54 26.39 -27.37 -12.55
C GLN A 54 25.26 -26.41 -12.97
N SER A 55 25.05 -26.25 -14.28
CA SER A 55 24.13 -25.25 -14.83
C SER A 55 22.65 -25.54 -14.55
N ASP A 56 22.28 -26.81 -14.37
CA ASP A 56 20.93 -27.29 -14.11
C ASP A 56 20.57 -27.31 -12.61
N LEU A 57 21.42 -26.79 -11.72
CA LEU A 57 21.22 -26.83 -10.26
C LEU A 57 19.87 -26.25 -9.80
N LEU A 58 19.33 -25.28 -10.55
CA LEU A 58 18.06 -24.62 -10.24
C LEU A 58 16.86 -25.23 -10.98
N GLU A 59 17.06 -26.30 -11.77
CA GLU A 59 15.97 -27.02 -12.41
C GLU A 59 15.22 -27.88 -11.36
N PRO A 60 13.93 -27.60 -11.10
CA PRO A 60 13.22 -28.30 -10.05
C PRO A 60 12.82 -29.72 -10.47
N PRO A 61 12.82 -30.69 -9.55
CA PRO A 61 12.40 -32.06 -9.85
C PRO A 61 10.88 -32.18 -10.06
N GLN A 62 10.10 -31.21 -9.58
CA GLN A 62 8.66 -31.12 -9.77
C GLN A 62 8.25 -29.67 -10.09
N PRO A 63 7.15 -29.47 -10.83
CA PRO A 63 6.60 -28.13 -11.06
C PRO A 63 6.35 -27.38 -9.75
N ASN A 64 6.43 -26.05 -9.80
CA ASN A 64 6.16 -25.15 -8.67
C ASN A 64 7.09 -25.35 -7.45
N GLN A 65 8.29 -25.88 -7.63
CA GLN A 65 9.29 -25.93 -6.57
C GLN A 65 10.43 -24.94 -6.80
N ILE A 66 10.99 -24.46 -5.69
CA ILE A 66 12.18 -23.60 -5.65
C ILE A 66 13.25 -24.23 -4.75
N LEU A 67 14.51 -24.09 -5.16
CA LEU A 67 15.64 -24.52 -4.34
C LEU A 67 15.83 -23.53 -3.19
N THR A 68 15.74 -24.02 -1.96
CA THR A 68 16.02 -23.24 -0.75
C THR A 68 17.22 -23.80 -0.03
N ARG A 69 18.01 -22.94 0.62
CA ARG A 69 19.05 -23.38 1.57
C ARG A 69 18.54 -23.17 2.98
N ARG A 70 18.46 -24.24 3.77
CA ARG A 70 17.96 -24.20 5.14
C ARG A 70 19.09 -24.49 6.12
N ARG A 71 19.15 -23.70 7.18
CA ARG A 71 20.08 -23.93 8.29
C ARG A 71 19.47 -24.94 9.25
N VAL A 72 20.07 -26.11 9.35
CA VAL A 72 19.67 -27.17 10.28
C VAL A 72 20.69 -27.29 11.41
N LYS A 73 20.23 -27.69 12.59
CA LYS A 73 21.10 -27.94 13.74
C LYS A 73 21.55 -29.39 13.69
N ASP A 74 22.86 -29.60 13.73
CA ASP A 74 23.47 -30.92 13.84
C ASP A 74 24.34 -30.98 15.10
N GLY A 75 23.79 -31.58 16.16
CA GLY A 75 24.41 -31.61 17.49
C GLY A 75 24.70 -30.21 18.04
N THR A 76 25.98 -29.86 18.17
CA THR A 76 26.47 -28.53 18.60
C THR A 76 26.78 -27.58 17.44
N SER A 77 26.69 -28.07 16.20
CA SER A 77 27.02 -27.33 14.98
C SER A 77 25.77 -26.99 14.15
N PHE A 78 25.97 -26.17 13.12
CA PHE A 78 24.92 -25.85 12.17
C PHE A 78 25.40 -26.16 10.75
N GLU A 79 24.54 -26.79 9.98
CA GLU A 79 24.78 -27.11 8.57
C GLU A 79 23.75 -26.41 7.68
N TRP A 80 24.16 -26.07 6.45
CA TRP A 80 23.25 -25.59 5.40
C TRP A 80 22.96 -26.71 4.42
N ILE A 81 21.70 -27.13 4.38
CA ILE A 81 21.23 -28.15 3.44
C ILE A 81 20.38 -27.53 2.33
N ASP A 82 20.38 -28.18 1.18
CA ASP A 82 19.53 -27.83 0.05
C ASP A 82 18.20 -28.56 0.18
N VAL A 83 17.09 -27.83 -0.02
CA VAL A 83 15.75 -28.38 0.06
C VAL A 83 14.88 -27.77 -1.03
N TRP A 84 14.28 -28.63 -1.86
CA TRP A 84 13.19 -28.25 -2.76
C TRP A 84 11.94 -27.94 -1.95
N THR A 85 11.48 -26.69 -2.06
CA THR A 85 10.30 -26.20 -1.33
C THR A 85 9.24 -25.82 -2.33
N GLU A 86 7.99 -26.14 -2.03
CA GLU A 86 6.87 -25.62 -2.80
C GLU A 86 6.91 -24.09 -2.84
N THR A 87 6.67 -23.53 -4.02
CA THR A 87 6.61 -22.09 -4.21
C THR A 87 5.45 -21.57 -3.37
N PRO A 88 5.68 -20.60 -2.46
CA PRO A 88 4.61 -20.06 -1.66
C PRO A 88 3.54 -19.49 -2.58
N GLN A 89 2.30 -19.97 -2.40
CA GLN A 89 1.16 -19.37 -3.06
C GLN A 89 0.90 -18.02 -2.39
N TYR A 90 1.22 -16.94 -3.09
CA TYR A 90 0.77 -15.61 -2.70
C TYR A 90 -0.71 -15.54 -3.01
N THR A 91 -1.55 -15.88 -2.03
CA THR A 91 -2.87 -15.28 -1.99
C THR A 91 -2.64 -13.80 -1.75
N LEU A 92 -3.13 -12.93 -2.64
CA LEU A 92 -3.36 -11.55 -2.27
C LEU A 92 -4.32 -11.64 -1.09
N SER A 93 -3.79 -11.55 0.13
CA SER A 93 -4.63 -11.41 1.31
C SER A 93 -5.51 -10.21 1.01
N ALA A 94 -6.83 -10.42 0.96
CA ALA A 94 -7.77 -9.32 0.82
C ALA A 94 -7.29 -8.24 1.81
N SER A 95 -6.95 -7.06 1.29
CA SER A 95 -6.32 -6.02 2.11
C SER A 95 -7.21 -5.82 3.33
N GLU A 96 -6.74 -6.23 4.51
CA GLU A 96 -7.53 -6.14 5.72
C GLU A 96 -7.72 -4.65 6.01
N ILE A 97 -8.91 -4.13 5.72
CA ILE A 97 -9.23 -2.74 6.04
C ILE A 97 -9.21 -2.65 7.56
N PRO A 98 -8.49 -1.66 8.14
CA PRO A 98 -8.51 -1.46 9.57
C PRO A 98 -9.95 -1.34 10.09
N PRO A 99 -10.26 -1.89 11.27
CA PRO A 99 -11.61 -1.82 11.81
C PRO A 99 -12.04 -0.35 12.00
N ILE A 100 -13.22 -0.02 11.49
CA ILE A 100 -13.83 1.31 11.61
C ILE A 100 -15.03 1.29 12.55
N ARG A 101 -15.33 2.45 13.14
CA ARG A 101 -16.52 2.71 13.94
C ARG A 101 -17.30 3.86 13.31
N VAL A 102 -18.61 3.69 13.24
CA VAL A 102 -19.54 4.72 12.77
C VAL A 102 -20.50 5.06 13.90
N ASP A 103 -20.58 6.34 14.26
CA ASP A 103 -21.47 6.80 15.31
C ASP A 103 -22.92 6.90 14.81
N GLU A 104 -23.81 6.05 15.32
CA GLU A 104 -25.23 6.06 15.00
C GLU A 104 -25.93 7.39 15.29
N VAL A 105 -25.47 8.14 16.29
CA VAL A 105 -26.02 9.47 16.63
C VAL A 105 -25.73 10.44 15.49
N ILE A 106 -24.53 10.38 14.91
CA ILE A 106 -24.16 11.18 13.74
C ILE A 106 -25.02 10.78 12.54
N LEU A 107 -25.19 9.48 12.27
CA LEU A 107 -26.04 9.02 11.18
C LEU A 107 -27.49 9.49 11.32
N LYS A 108 -28.06 9.46 12.53
CA LYS A 108 -29.41 9.98 12.80
C LYS A 108 -29.52 11.47 12.53
N ARG A 109 -28.47 12.25 12.82
CA ARG A 109 -28.43 13.70 12.53
C ARG A 109 -28.38 13.97 11.02
N ILE A 110 -27.52 13.26 10.29
CA ILE A 110 -27.43 13.37 8.82
C ILE A 110 -28.75 12.99 8.18
N ARG A 111 -29.40 11.91 8.64
CA ARG A 111 -30.68 11.44 8.08
C ARG A 111 -31.82 12.46 8.19
N ARG A 112 -31.75 13.40 9.14
CA ARG A 112 -32.74 14.47 9.30
C ARG A 112 -32.52 15.64 8.34
N GLN A 113 -31.41 15.68 7.61
CA GLN A 113 -31.16 16.69 6.59
C GLN A 113 -31.97 16.34 5.33
N GLU A 114 -32.69 17.33 4.79
CA GLU A 114 -33.57 17.14 3.62
C GLU A 114 -32.81 17.09 2.28
N THR A 115 -31.54 17.45 2.27
CA THR A 115 -30.68 17.49 1.08
C THR A 115 -30.07 16.12 0.78
N ARG A 116 -30.83 15.28 0.09
CA ARG A 116 -30.37 14.02 -0.51
C ARG A 116 -30.40 14.08 -2.03
N ARG A 117 -29.31 14.47 -2.67
CA ARG A 117 -29.24 14.58 -4.15
C ARG A 117 -27.81 14.40 -4.63
N GLY A 118 -27.68 13.91 -5.86
CA GLY A 118 -26.40 13.76 -6.54
C GLY A 118 -25.68 12.46 -6.22
N GLU A 119 -24.57 12.28 -6.90
CA GLU A 119 -23.67 11.13 -6.80
C GLU A 119 -22.31 11.67 -6.36
N TRP A 120 -21.68 11.03 -5.38
CA TRP A 120 -20.34 11.41 -4.93
C TRP A 120 -19.35 10.33 -5.30
N GLU A 121 -18.27 10.72 -5.98
CA GLU A 121 -17.15 9.85 -6.28
C GLU A 121 -16.18 9.87 -5.10
N VAL A 122 -15.81 8.68 -4.61
CA VAL A 122 -14.91 8.53 -3.46
C VAL A 122 -13.83 7.52 -3.77
N ASP A 123 -12.57 7.89 -3.50
CA ASP A 123 -11.44 6.98 -3.54
C ASP A 123 -10.44 7.29 -2.42
N ILE A 124 -9.61 6.29 -2.10
CA ILE A 124 -8.49 6.39 -1.17
C ILE A 124 -7.22 5.88 -1.85
N PHE A 125 -6.31 6.80 -2.13
CA PHE A 125 -5.05 6.54 -2.82
C PHE A 125 -3.85 7.02 -1.99
N TYR A 126 -2.64 6.70 -2.43
CA TYR A 126 -1.44 7.28 -1.82
C TYR A 126 -1.26 8.70 -2.35
N ALA A 127 -1.04 9.67 -1.48
CA ALA A 127 -0.76 11.02 -1.90
C ALA A 127 0.45 11.06 -2.85
N PRO A 128 0.47 11.96 -3.84
CA PRO A 128 1.56 12.05 -4.82
C PRO A 128 2.85 12.66 -4.24
N PHE A 129 2.90 12.88 -2.93
CA PHE A 129 4.04 13.45 -2.21
C PHE A 129 4.33 12.65 -0.94
N ALA A 130 5.59 12.63 -0.54
CA ALA A 130 6.00 12.07 0.74
C ALA A 130 5.95 13.15 1.83
N VAL A 131 5.58 12.75 3.04
CA VAL A 131 5.69 13.56 4.25
C VAL A 131 6.83 13.02 5.12
N GLU A 132 7.59 13.93 5.72
CA GLU A 132 8.69 13.60 6.64
C GLU A 132 8.21 13.62 8.09
N GLU A 133 7.24 12.76 8.40
CA GLU A 133 6.78 12.55 9.78
C GLU A 133 7.43 11.28 10.36
N GLY A 134 8.30 11.47 11.35
CA GLY A 134 9.04 10.37 12.01
C GLY A 134 10.38 10.03 11.36
N GLU A 135 10.85 8.80 11.54
CA GLU A 135 12.21 8.38 11.10
C GLU A 135 12.29 8.00 9.62
N ARG A 136 11.16 7.76 8.96
CA ARG A 136 11.09 7.29 7.58
C ARG A 136 9.97 8.01 6.82
N PRO A 137 10.28 8.73 5.73
CA PRO A 137 9.26 9.41 4.95
C PRO A 137 8.23 8.45 4.37
N MET A 138 6.98 8.89 4.36
CA MET A 138 5.84 8.07 3.94
C MET A 138 4.93 8.81 2.96
N PHE A 139 4.26 8.05 2.11
CA PHE A 139 3.14 8.54 1.32
C PHE A 139 1.88 8.37 2.16
N PRO A 140 1.24 9.46 2.62
CA PRO A 140 0.00 9.33 3.39
C PRO A 140 -1.11 8.76 2.49
N ARG A 141 -2.11 8.14 3.12
CA ARG A 141 -3.35 7.75 2.45
C ARG A 141 -4.22 8.98 2.35
N MET A 142 -4.61 9.34 1.13
CA MET A 142 -5.44 10.48 0.82
C MET A 142 -6.83 9.99 0.42
N MET A 143 -7.84 10.36 1.21
CA MET A 143 -9.25 10.23 0.83
C MET A 143 -9.66 11.49 0.08
N MET A 144 -10.32 11.29 -1.05
CA MET A 144 -10.94 12.36 -1.83
C MET A 144 -12.40 12.03 -2.08
N CYS A 145 -13.26 13.02 -1.92
CA CYS A 145 -14.69 12.94 -2.21
C CYS A 145 -15.05 14.12 -3.12
N VAL A 146 -15.64 13.82 -4.28
CA VAL A 146 -15.98 14.81 -5.31
C VAL A 146 -17.45 14.65 -5.70
N ASP A 147 -18.16 15.76 -5.86
CA ASP A 147 -19.49 15.74 -6.45
C ASP A 147 -19.40 15.43 -7.94
N HIS A 148 -20.01 14.32 -8.37
CA HIS A 148 -19.91 13.80 -9.74
C HIS A 148 -20.39 14.82 -10.79
N ALA A 149 -21.49 15.52 -10.51
CA ALA A 149 -22.14 16.38 -11.50
C ALA A 149 -21.42 17.72 -11.68
N SER A 150 -20.91 18.30 -10.59
CA SER A 150 -20.28 19.62 -10.60
C SER A 150 -18.76 19.60 -10.65
N GLY A 151 -18.13 18.45 -10.36
CA GLY A 151 -16.67 18.35 -10.22
C GLY A 151 -16.14 19.04 -8.96
N ILE A 152 -17.00 19.53 -8.07
CA ILE A 152 -16.59 20.21 -6.83
C ILE A 152 -16.00 19.17 -5.88
N VAL A 153 -14.77 19.43 -5.42
CA VAL A 153 -14.12 18.65 -4.37
C VAL A 153 -14.78 18.97 -3.03
N LEU A 154 -15.47 17.97 -2.47
CA LEU A 154 -16.21 18.08 -1.21
C LEU A 154 -15.34 17.79 0.01
N GLN A 155 -14.34 16.93 -0.14
CA GLN A 155 -13.41 16.58 0.91
C GLN A 155 -12.07 16.10 0.35
N VAL A 156 -10.98 16.52 0.98
CA VAL A 156 -9.65 15.94 0.81
C VAL A 156 -9.05 15.77 2.19
N HIS A 157 -8.67 14.54 2.54
CA HIS A 157 -8.08 14.25 3.84
C HIS A 157 -6.88 13.32 3.68
N ALA A 158 -5.72 13.72 4.22
CA ALA A 158 -4.53 12.90 4.26
C ALA A 158 -4.33 12.35 5.68
N ALA A 159 -4.06 11.05 5.77
CA ALA A 159 -3.88 10.34 7.03
C ALA A 159 -2.76 9.30 6.93
N ALA A 160 -2.25 8.88 8.09
CA ALA A 160 -1.26 7.81 8.18
C ALA A 160 -1.86 6.45 7.77
N HIS A 161 -1.00 5.49 7.42
CA HIS A 161 -1.43 4.17 6.96
C HIS A 161 -2.22 3.39 8.02
N GLU A 162 -1.99 3.69 9.30
CA GLU A 162 -2.60 3.02 10.44
C GLU A 162 -3.99 3.60 10.78
N THR A 163 -4.23 4.88 10.47
CA THR A 163 -5.43 5.61 10.91
C THR A 163 -6.35 6.03 9.78
N TYR A 164 -5.91 5.94 8.52
CA TYR A 164 -6.65 6.46 7.36
C TYR A 164 -8.10 5.97 7.29
N ALA A 165 -8.38 4.73 7.66
CA ALA A 165 -9.71 4.15 7.51
C ALA A 165 -10.73 4.88 8.39
N GLN A 166 -10.41 5.05 9.68
CA GLN A 166 -11.28 5.74 10.62
C GLN A 166 -11.37 7.23 10.27
N GLU A 167 -10.23 7.88 10.01
CA GLU A 167 -10.22 9.31 9.69
C GLU A 167 -10.99 9.63 8.41
N SER A 168 -10.93 8.76 7.39
CA SER A 168 -11.70 8.91 6.15
C SER A 168 -13.21 8.88 6.41
N VAL A 169 -13.65 7.92 7.23
CA VAL A 169 -15.06 7.81 7.66
C VAL A 169 -15.50 9.05 8.40
N ASP A 170 -14.72 9.49 9.39
CA ASP A 170 -15.04 10.65 10.22
C ASP A 170 -15.15 11.92 9.37
N LYS A 171 -14.19 12.14 8.46
CA LYS A 171 -14.17 13.29 7.56
C LYS A 171 -15.30 13.28 6.55
N LEU A 172 -15.69 12.11 6.07
CA LEU A 172 -16.86 11.98 5.20
C LEU A 172 -18.15 12.32 5.95
N LEU A 173 -18.30 11.83 7.19
CA LEU A 173 -19.45 12.17 8.04
C LEU A 173 -19.51 13.66 8.38
N GLU A 174 -18.36 14.30 8.64
CA GLU A 174 -18.26 15.75 8.83
C GLU A 174 -18.72 16.51 7.58
N THR A 175 -18.25 16.13 6.39
CA THR A 175 -18.67 16.70 5.12
C THR A 175 -20.18 16.56 4.92
N MET A 176 -20.74 15.38 5.23
CA MET A 176 -22.17 15.15 5.11
C MET A 176 -22.98 16.00 6.07
N LEU A 177 -22.54 16.15 7.32
CA LEU A 177 -23.18 17.02 8.29
C LEU A 177 -23.18 18.50 7.86
N ALA A 178 -22.15 18.95 7.14
CA ALA A 178 -22.02 20.34 6.72
C ALA A 178 -22.77 20.65 5.41
N GLY A 179 -22.74 19.74 4.44
CA GLY A 179 -23.14 20.01 3.05
C GLY A 179 -24.34 19.21 2.53
N GLY A 180 -24.81 18.20 3.26
CA GLY A 180 -25.87 17.29 2.81
C GLY A 180 -25.34 15.89 2.45
N CYS A 181 -26.19 15.06 1.86
CA CYS A 181 -25.92 13.65 1.65
C CYS A 181 -26.14 13.27 0.17
N PRO A 182 -25.28 12.44 -0.45
CA PRO A 182 -25.55 11.95 -1.79
C PRO A 182 -26.69 10.92 -1.78
N ALA A 183 -27.26 10.67 -2.96
CA ALA A 183 -28.11 9.51 -3.20
C ALA A 183 -27.29 8.23 -3.42
N THR A 184 -26.10 8.39 -4.02
CA THR A 184 -25.22 7.27 -4.42
C THR A 184 -23.76 7.63 -4.15
N PHE A 185 -23.00 6.68 -3.60
CA PHE A 185 -21.54 6.73 -3.65
C PHE A 185 -21.04 5.90 -4.84
N LEU A 186 -20.18 6.52 -5.65
CA LEU A 186 -19.43 5.89 -6.72
C LEU A 186 -18.01 5.62 -6.23
N PHE A 187 -17.50 4.41 -6.45
CA PHE A 187 -16.14 4.03 -6.06
C PHE A 187 -15.56 3.01 -7.05
N GLN A 188 -14.24 2.96 -7.21
CA GLN A 188 -13.60 2.01 -8.11
C GLN A 188 -13.14 0.73 -7.39
N ARG A 189 -12.58 0.89 -6.19
CA ARG A 189 -11.89 -0.18 -5.46
C ARG A 189 -12.80 -0.85 -4.43
N PRO A 190 -12.88 -2.20 -4.39
CA PRO A 190 -13.70 -2.92 -3.41
C PRO A 190 -13.41 -2.56 -1.96
N GLU A 191 -12.18 -2.18 -1.64
CA GLU A 191 -11.77 -1.77 -0.30
C GLU A 191 -12.45 -0.46 0.13
N VAL A 192 -12.61 0.49 -0.79
CA VAL A 192 -13.33 1.74 -0.55
C VAL A 192 -14.81 1.46 -0.35
N GLY A 193 -15.42 0.64 -1.20
CA GLY A 193 -16.81 0.23 -1.04
C GLY A 193 -17.08 -0.45 0.31
N THR A 194 -16.12 -1.24 0.81
CA THR A 194 -16.22 -1.86 2.14
C THR A 194 -16.14 -0.84 3.28
N LEU A 195 -15.31 0.20 3.15
CA LEU A 195 -15.23 1.31 4.09
C LEU A 195 -16.50 2.18 4.10
N LEU A 196 -17.13 2.38 2.94
CA LEU A 196 -18.35 3.17 2.80
C LEU A 196 -19.62 2.43 3.27
N ARG A 197 -19.60 1.10 3.25
CA ARG A 197 -20.78 0.25 3.53
C ARG A 197 -21.52 0.59 4.83
N PRO A 198 -20.86 0.76 5.99
CA PRO A 198 -21.59 1.04 7.22
C PRO A 198 -22.32 2.39 7.20
N ILE A 199 -21.76 3.40 6.50
CA ILE A 199 -22.39 4.71 6.29
C ILE A 199 -23.58 4.54 5.34
N ALA A 200 -23.37 3.85 4.22
CA ALA A 200 -24.37 3.68 3.18
C ALA A 200 -25.61 2.90 3.67
N GLU A 201 -25.41 1.79 4.37
CA GLU A 201 -26.49 1.02 4.99
C GLU A 201 -27.23 1.83 6.06
N GLY A 202 -26.50 2.55 6.90
CA GLY A 202 -27.08 3.36 7.98
C GLY A 202 -27.92 4.55 7.48
N LEU A 203 -27.62 5.07 6.29
CA LEU A 203 -28.29 6.23 5.70
C LEU A 203 -29.23 5.89 4.54
N GLY A 204 -29.17 4.67 4.00
CA GLY A 204 -29.90 4.25 2.80
C GLY A 204 -29.36 4.93 1.54
N ILE A 205 -28.04 4.95 1.38
CA ILE A 205 -27.32 5.46 0.20
C ILE A 205 -26.99 4.26 -0.68
N GLU A 206 -27.14 4.40 -1.99
CA GLU A 206 -26.73 3.36 -2.94
C GLU A 206 -25.19 3.31 -3.03
N LEU A 207 -24.62 2.10 -3.07
CA LEU A 207 -23.21 1.87 -3.36
C LEU A 207 -23.09 1.34 -4.79
N ARG A 208 -22.38 2.04 -5.66
CA ARG A 208 -22.12 1.61 -7.03
C ARG A 208 -20.62 1.57 -7.30
N GLN A 209 -20.15 0.39 -7.68
CA GLN A 209 -18.77 0.21 -8.12
C GLN A 209 -18.68 0.54 -9.61
N GLU A 210 -17.75 1.41 -9.98
CA GLU A 210 -17.53 1.87 -11.36
C GLU A 210 -16.10 1.56 -11.80
N ASP A 211 -15.89 1.34 -13.10
CA ASP A 211 -14.54 1.14 -13.64
C ASP A 211 -13.73 2.45 -13.69
N TRP A 212 -14.41 3.60 -13.69
CA TRP A 212 -13.81 4.93 -13.84
C TRP A 212 -14.57 5.99 -13.05
N LEU A 213 -13.83 6.92 -12.44
CA LEU A 213 -14.35 8.03 -11.62
C LEU A 213 -13.89 9.36 -12.23
N PRO A 214 -14.60 9.90 -13.24
CA PRO A 214 -14.09 11.01 -14.04
C PRO A 214 -13.88 12.30 -13.24
N ALA A 215 -14.80 12.66 -12.35
CA ALA A 215 -14.70 13.92 -11.59
C ALA A 215 -13.56 13.85 -10.56
N LEU A 216 -13.38 12.70 -9.93
CA LEU A 216 -12.30 12.45 -8.98
C LEU A 216 -10.94 12.42 -9.67
N GLU A 217 -10.83 11.80 -10.85
CA GLU A 217 -9.56 11.74 -11.57
C GLU A 217 -9.15 13.12 -12.11
N GLU A 218 -10.09 13.93 -12.60
CA GLU A 218 -9.80 15.33 -12.96
C GLU A 218 -9.29 16.13 -11.74
N ALA A 219 -9.97 16.01 -10.59
CA ALA A 219 -9.55 16.67 -9.35
C ALA A 219 -8.17 16.20 -8.86
N ARG A 220 -7.88 14.91 -9.01
CA ARG A 220 -6.59 14.32 -8.65
C ARG A 220 -5.48 14.78 -9.59
N GLU A 221 -5.69 14.80 -10.90
CA GLU A 221 -4.73 15.32 -11.88
C GLU A 221 -4.42 16.81 -11.60
N ALA A 222 -5.43 17.61 -11.29
CA ALA A 222 -5.25 19.01 -10.92
C ALA A 222 -4.40 19.17 -9.64
N LEU A 223 -4.61 18.32 -8.63
CA LEU A 223 -3.79 18.29 -7.42
C LEU A 223 -2.33 17.92 -7.74
N GLU A 224 -2.11 16.89 -8.55
CA GLU A 224 -0.78 16.44 -8.97
C GLU A 224 -0.02 17.54 -9.74
N GLN A 225 -0.69 18.23 -10.68
CA GLN A 225 -0.12 19.35 -11.42
C GLN A 225 0.22 20.55 -10.52
N GLY A 226 -0.68 20.88 -9.58
CA GLY A 226 -0.45 21.97 -8.62
C GLY A 226 0.75 21.74 -7.71
N LEU A 227 1.07 20.48 -7.41
CA LEU A 227 2.23 20.08 -6.63
C LEU A 227 3.52 19.99 -7.47
N GLY A 228 3.41 19.59 -8.74
CA GLY A 228 4.54 19.53 -9.69
C GLY A 228 5.10 20.89 -10.12
N GLY A 229 4.40 21.99 -9.83
CA GLY A 229 4.81 23.36 -10.18
C GLY A 229 5.92 23.98 -9.32
N LYS A 230 6.53 23.24 -8.39
CA LYS A 230 7.68 23.70 -7.59
C LYS A 230 8.76 22.61 -7.51
N GLY A 231 9.77 22.75 -8.35
CA GLY A 231 11.02 21.98 -8.34
C GLY A 231 11.96 22.48 -9.42
#